data_AF-A0A350D1R0-F1
#
_entry.id   AF-A0A350D1R0-F1
#
_cell.length_a   1.000
_cell.length_b   1.000
_cell.length_c   1.000
_cell.angle_alpha   90.00
_cell.angle_beta   90.00
_cell.angle_gamma   90.00
#
_symmetry.space_group_name_H-M   'P 1'
#
loop_
_entity.id
_entity.type
_entity.pdbx_description
1 polymer ?
#
loop_
_entity_poly.entity_id
_entity_poly.type
_entity_poly.pdbx_seq_one_letter_code
_entity_poly.pdbx_strand_id
1 'polypeptide(L)'
;MERKDLDLKGLLIIFAVITLFLFGYQAYLIFFAPQQTTQQPQKKPEEKPKDVPSLLLGTTREKEKPQSLRTFNFEKFSLTLSEEGARVISLVDKKYKKELITEEEKRLNLYPLEVYTGDPQIDYILNFSRYEIYTKDNQIIARLKTENFEIKKILEYKGDYFSLSIESSGLPPMFVSAGMRVQEEDFYSHSGPVIKIG
;
A
#
# COMPACT_ATOMS: atom_id res chain seq x y z
N MET A 1 -6.76 -70.49 9.59
CA MET A 1 -7.25 -69.27 10.28
C MET A 1 -8.48 -68.79 9.52
N GLU A 2 -9.66 -69.08 10.05
CA GLU A 2 -10.93 -68.63 9.46
C GLU A 2 -11.03 -67.11 9.57
N ARG A 3 -11.32 -66.44 8.45
CA ARG A 3 -11.66 -65.02 8.45
C ARG A 3 -13.04 -64.92 9.12
N LYS A 4 -13.08 -64.37 10.34
CA LYS A 4 -14.34 -63.93 10.95
C LYS A 4 -14.99 -62.96 9.98
N ASP A 5 -16.08 -63.39 9.36
CA ASP A 5 -16.94 -62.50 8.59
C ASP A 5 -17.32 -61.33 9.50
N LEU A 6 -16.86 -60.14 9.14
CA LEU A 6 -17.21 -58.92 9.86
C LEU A 6 -18.72 -58.79 9.84
N ASP A 7 -19.33 -58.73 11.02
CA ASP A 7 -20.77 -58.52 11.19
C ASP A 7 -21.14 -57.13 10.67
N LEU A 8 -21.42 -57.06 9.37
CA LEU A 8 -21.72 -55.84 8.63
C LEU A 8 -22.93 -55.11 9.21
N LYS A 9 -23.88 -55.85 9.79
CA LYS A 9 -25.07 -55.28 10.45
C LYS A 9 -24.69 -54.61 11.75
N GLY A 10 -23.85 -55.27 12.57
CA GLY A 10 -23.29 -54.66 13.78
C GLY A 10 -22.49 -53.38 13.48
N LEU A 11 -21.69 -53.39 12.42
CA LEU A 11 -20.89 -52.23 12.00
C LEU A 11 -21.78 -51.06 11.52
N LEU A 12 -22.84 -51.34 10.76
CA LEU A 12 -23.81 -50.33 10.32
C LEU A 12 -24.57 -49.71 11.49
N ILE A 13 -24.94 -50.52 12.49
CA ILE A 13 -25.60 -50.02 13.71
C ILE A 13 -24.66 -49.10 14.48
N ILE A 14 -23.40 -49.51 14.67
CA ILE A 14 -22.39 -48.67 15.35
C ILE A 14 -22.18 -47.35 14.58
N PHE A 15 -22.08 -47.42 13.26
CA PHE A 15 -21.92 -46.24 12.42
C PHE A 15 -23.12 -45.28 12.52
N ALA A 16 -24.34 -45.82 12.50
CA ALA A 16 -25.56 -45.03 12.66
C ALA A 16 -25.62 -44.36 14.04
N VAL A 17 -25.25 -45.07 15.11
CA VAL A 17 -25.21 -44.52 16.48
C VAL A 17 -24.16 -43.42 16.59
N ILE A 18 -22.95 -43.62 16.06
CA ILE A 18 -21.90 -42.59 16.07
C ILE A 18 -22.35 -41.35 15.30
N THR A 19 -22.97 -41.54 14.14
CA THR A 19 -23.49 -40.43 13.32
C THR A 19 -24.56 -39.65 14.06
N LEU A 20 -25.49 -40.34 14.73
CA LEU A 20 -26.52 -39.71 15.55
C LEU A 20 -25.92 -38.91 16.72
N PHE A 21 -24.88 -39.45 17.38
CA PHE A 21 -24.14 -38.75 18.43
C PHE A 21 -23.41 -37.50 17.92
N LEU A 22 -22.79 -37.56 16.74
CA LEU A 22 -22.13 -36.41 16.14
C LEU A 22 -23.12 -35.30 15.79
N PHE A 23 -24.27 -35.65 15.21
CA PHE A 23 -25.33 -34.68 14.91
C PHE A 23 -25.95 -34.09 16.19
N GLY A 24 -26.20 -34.92 17.20
CA GLY A 24 -26.71 -34.47 18.50
C GLY A 24 -25.72 -33.53 19.21
N TYR A 25 -24.43 -33.85 19.15
CA TYR A 25 -23.37 -32.99 19.70
C TYR A 25 -23.27 -31.66 18.95
N GLN A 26 -23.37 -31.68 17.62
CA GLN A 26 -23.34 -30.45 16.82
C GLN A 26 -24.58 -29.57 17.09
N ALA A 27 -25.77 -30.16 17.21
CA ALA A 27 -26.97 -29.45 17.59
C ALA A 27 -26.87 -28.86 19.01
N TYR A 28 -26.33 -29.61 19.96
CA TYR A 28 -26.05 -29.11 21.31
C TYR A 28 -25.09 -27.90 21.29
N LEU A 29 -24.03 -27.95 20.49
CA LEU A 29 -23.10 -26.81 20.34
C LEU A 29 -23.75 -25.57 19.72
N ILE A 30 -24.72 -25.74 18.81
CA ILE A 30 -25.41 -24.62 18.15
C ILE A 30 -26.44 -23.98 19.09
N PHE A 31 -27.22 -24.79 19.81
CA PHE A 31 -28.38 -24.31 20.56
C PHE A 31 -28.12 -24.06 22.05
N PHE A 32 -27.15 -24.75 22.66
CA PHE A 32 -26.99 -24.78 24.12
C PHE A 32 -25.56 -24.50 24.61
N ALA A 33 -24.54 -24.71 23.79
CA ALA A 33 -23.22 -24.23 24.16
C ALA A 33 -23.24 -22.69 24.13
N PRO A 34 -22.67 -22.00 25.14
CA PRO A 34 -22.47 -20.57 25.04
C PRO A 34 -21.70 -20.34 23.75
N GLN A 35 -22.30 -19.63 22.80
CA GLN A 35 -21.56 -19.13 21.66
C GLN A 35 -20.40 -18.36 22.28
N GLN A 36 -19.20 -18.94 22.27
CA GLN A 36 -18.01 -18.14 22.13
C GLN A 36 -18.23 -17.47 20.79
N THR A 37 -18.92 -16.34 20.85
CA THR A 37 -18.69 -15.28 19.91
C THR A 37 -17.18 -15.19 19.94
N THR A 38 -16.54 -15.65 18.88
CA THR A 38 -15.31 -15.04 18.43
C THR A 38 -15.71 -13.60 18.11
N GLN A 39 -15.95 -12.82 19.17
CA GLN A 39 -15.42 -11.48 19.25
C GLN A 39 -13.95 -11.73 18.91
N GLN A 40 -13.62 -11.57 17.62
CA GLN A 40 -12.37 -10.90 17.32
C GLN A 40 -12.28 -9.81 18.38
N PRO A 41 -11.26 -9.81 19.25
CA PRO A 41 -11.14 -8.76 20.23
C PRO A 41 -11.32 -7.49 19.43
N GLN A 42 -12.44 -6.80 19.68
CA GLN A 42 -12.68 -5.48 19.14
C GLN A 42 -11.50 -4.75 19.73
N LYS A 43 -10.45 -4.57 18.91
CA LYS A 43 -9.28 -3.83 19.29
C LYS A 43 -9.89 -2.52 19.77
N LYS A 44 -9.89 -2.35 21.09
CA LYS A 44 -9.90 -1.04 21.74
C LYS A 44 -9.04 -0.21 20.80
N PRO A 45 -9.56 0.85 20.14
CA PRO A 45 -8.77 1.56 19.16
C PRO A 45 -7.43 1.83 19.83
N GLU A 46 -6.40 1.11 19.38
CA GLU A 46 -5.04 1.37 19.80
C GLU A 46 -4.94 2.86 19.51
N GLU A 47 -4.71 3.68 20.54
CA GLU A 47 -4.23 5.02 20.30
C GLU A 47 -3.13 4.84 19.27
N LYS A 48 -3.39 5.30 18.04
CA LYS A 48 -2.43 5.14 16.95
C LYS A 48 -1.12 5.64 17.52
N PRO A 49 -0.03 4.86 17.45
CA PRO A 49 1.26 5.36 17.90
C PRO A 49 1.44 6.71 17.23
N LYS A 50 1.62 7.78 18.03
CA LYS A 50 1.62 9.16 17.53
C LYS A 50 2.67 9.40 16.42
N ASP A 51 3.60 8.46 16.24
CA ASP A 51 4.73 8.53 15.32
C ASP A 51 4.59 7.65 14.06
N VAL A 52 3.44 7.00 13.80
CA VAL A 52 3.26 6.19 12.58
C VAL A 52 2.42 6.96 11.54
N PRO A 53 2.93 7.15 10.31
CA PRO A 53 2.21 7.88 9.27
C PRO A 53 0.90 7.18 8.90
N SER A 54 -0.17 7.96 8.77
CA SER A 54 -1.48 7.45 8.33
C SER A 54 -1.54 7.50 6.81
N LEU A 55 -1.44 6.36 6.14
CA LEU A 55 -1.55 6.25 4.67
C LEU A 55 -2.97 6.50 4.12
N LEU A 56 -3.91 6.96 4.94
CA LEU A 56 -5.28 7.27 4.52
C LEU A 56 -5.98 6.13 3.76
N LEU A 57 -5.61 4.87 4.00
CA LEU A 57 -6.19 3.71 3.33
C LEU A 57 -7.64 3.50 3.78
N GLY A 58 -8.50 3.10 2.84
CA GLY A 58 -9.93 2.92 3.04
C GLY A 58 -10.72 4.23 3.06
N THR A 59 -10.18 5.31 2.50
CA THR A 59 -10.84 6.63 2.46
C THR A 59 -11.39 6.91 1.05
N THR A 60 -11.55 8.19 0.67
CA THR A 60 -11.88 8.57 -0.71
C THR A 60 -10.67 8.52 -1.63
N ARG A 61 -9.45 8.38 -1.10
CA ARG A 61 -8.22 8.43 -1.89
C ARG A 61 -8.24 7.43 -3.05
N GLU A 62 -8.71 6.21 -2.83
CA GLU A 62 -8.70 5.16 -3.86
C GLU A 62 -9.60 5.49 -5.06
N LYS A 63 -10.53 6.45 -4.89
CA LYS A 63 -11.44 6.93 -5.93
C LYS A 63 -10.93 8.18 -6.64
N GLU A 64 -10.07 8.97 -5.98
CA GLU A 64 -9.51 10.23 -6.48
C GLU A 64 -8.34 9.97 -7.43
N LYS A 65 -8.66 9.58 -8.68
CA LYS A 65 -7.66 9.31 -9.71
C LYS A 65 -6.78 10.55 -9.97
N PRO A 66 -5.46 10.37 -10.14
CA PRO A 66 -4.55 11.49 -10.39
C PRO A 66 -4.93 12.26 -11.67
N GLN A 67 -4.95 13.59 -11.58
CA GLN A 67 -5.27 14.46 -12.72
C GLN A 67 -4.08 15.36 -13.07
N SER A 68 -4.23 16.16 -14.15
CA SER A 68 -3.23 17.14 -14.61
C SER A 68 -1.83 16.54 -14.72
N LEU A 69 -1.67 15.62 -15.67
CA LEU A 69 -0.45 14.84 -15.81
C LEU A 69 0.62 15.61 -16.60
N ARG A 70 1.87 15.53 -16.15
CA ARG A 70 3.04 16.02 -16.87
C ARG A 70 4.06 14.92 -17.05
N THR A 71 4.53 14.75 -18.27
CA THR A 71 5.55 13.75 -18.61
C THR A 71 6.88 14.43 -18.90
N PHE A 72 7.94 13.91 -18.28
CA PHE A 72 9.32 14.34 -18.41
C PHE A 72 10.14 13.21 -19.01
N ASN A 73 10.86 13.54 -20.08
CA ASN A 73 11.68 12.58 -20.81
C ASN A 73 13.14 12.75 -20.44
N PHE A 74 13.71 11.74 -19.79
CA PHE A 74 15.13 11.63 -19.49
C PHE A 74 15.78 10.61 -20.42
N GLU A 75 17.11 10.49 -20.36
CA GLU A 75 17.86 9.57 -21.22
C GLU A 75 17.41 8.12 -21.03
N LYS A 76 17.42 7.61 -19.80
CA LYS A 76 17.04 6.22 -19.49
C LYS A 76 15.59 6.03 -19.08
N PHE A 77 14.90 7.10 -18.66
CA PHE A 77 13.56 7.00 -18.09
C PHE A 77 12.56 7.96 -18.73
N SER A 78 11.29 7.57 -18.73
CA SER A 78 10.15 8.46 -18.95
C SER A 78 9.35 8.53 -17.65
N LEU A 79 9.30 9.71 -17.03
CA LEU A 79 8.63 9.93 -15.75
C LEU A 79 7.36 10.74 -15.98
N THR A 80 6.22 10.25 -15.50
CA THR A 80 4.96 11.02 -15.48
C THR A 80 4.55 11.29 -14.06
N LEU A 81 4.25 12.56 -13.78
CA LEU A 81 3.74 13.01 -12.50
C LEU A 81 2.35 13.60 -12.62
N SER A 82 1.59 13.54 -11.54
CA SER A 82 0.38 14.34 -11.36
C SER A 82 0.76 15.65 -10.68
N GLU A 83 0.20 16.76 -11.16
CA GLU A 83 0.36 18.06 -10.50
C GLU A 83 -0.23 18.05 -9.07
N GLU A 84 -1.19 17.17 -8.80
CA GLU A 84 -1.75 16.95 -7.46
C GLU A 84 -0.81 16.09 -6.62
N GLY A 85 -0.32 16.65 -5.52
CA GLY A 85 0.65 16.01 -4.65
C GLY A 85 2.06 15.89 -5.23
N ALA A 86 2.28 16.31 -6.48
CA ALA A 86 3.51 16.03 -7.23
C ALA A 86 3.87 14.52 -7.24
N ARG A 87 2.84 13.68 -7.37
CA ARG A 87 2.95 12.20 -7.27
C ARG A 87 3.50 11.60 -8.55
N VAL A 88 4.46 10.68 -8.45
CA VAL A 88 4.99 9.95 -9.63
C VAL A 88 4.05 8.79 -9.95
N ILE A 89 3.25 8.94 -11.00
CA ILE A 89 2.21 7.95 -11.34
C ILE A 89 2.69 6.90 -12.35
N SER A 90 3.80 7.18 -13.04
CA SER A 90 4.45 6.27 -13.99
C SER A 90 5.93 6.62 -14.10
N LEU A 91 6.76 5.59 -14.13
CA LEU A 91 8.20 5.68 -14.33
C LEU A 91 8.63 4.51 -15.20
N VAL A 92 8.81 4.78 -16.49
CA VAL A 92 9.15 3.75 -17.47
C VAL A 92 10.65 3.76 -17.73
N ASP A 93 11.32 2.62 -17.50
CA ASP A 93 12.65 2.36 -18.02
C ASP A 93 12.57 2.16 -19.53
N LYS A 94 13.25 3.01 -20.30
CA LYS A 94 13.21 3.01 -21.77
C LYS A 94 13.96 1.84 -22.39
N LYS A 95 15.00 1.36 -21.74
CA LYS A 95 15.83 0.25 -22.24
C LYS A 95 15.06 -1.06 -22.17
N TYR A 96 14.40 -1.30 -21.03
CA TYR A 96 13.65 -2.54 -20.80
C TYR A 96 12.15 -2.39 -21.11
N LYS A 97 11.69 -1.18 -21.44
CA LYS A 97 10.27 -0.84 -21.64
C LYS A 97 9.40 -1.28 -20.46
N LYS A 98 9.95 -1.16 -19.25
CA LYS A 98 9.37 -1.67 -18.01
C LYS A 98 8.80 -0.52 -17.20
N GLU A 99 7.55 -0.66 -16.79
CA GLU A 99 6.92 0.24 -15.81
C GLU A 99 7.43 -0.11 -14.41
N LEU A 100 7.90 0.90 -13.68
CA LEU A 100 8.49 0.75 -12.36
C LEU A 100 7.50 1.11 -11.24
N ILE A 101 6.36 1.74 -11.56
CA ILE A 101 5.24 1.92 -10.63
C ILE A 101 4.35 0.69 -10.65
N THR A 102 4.18 0.03 -9.51
CA THR A 102 3.48 -1.26 -9.43
C THR A 102 1.97 -1.11 -9.59
N GLU A 103 1.29 -2.22 -9.91
CA GLU A 103 -0.17 -2.23 -10.00
C GLU A 103 -0.83 -2.02 -8.62
N GLU A 104 -0.17 -2.41 -7.54
CA GLU A 104 -0.64 -2.13 -6.17
C GLU A 104 -0.62 -0.64 -5.86
N GLU A 105 0.46 0.07 -6.22
CA GLU A 105 0.56 1.52 -6.07
C GLU A 105 -0.58 2.23 -6.82
N LYS A 106 -0.84 1.80 -8.06
CA LYS A 106 -1.95 2.33 -8.86
C LYS A 106 -3.31 1.99 -8.26
N ARG A 107 -3.51 0.75 -7.81
CA ARG A 107 -4.79 0.28 -7.24
C ARG A 107 -5.13 0.95 -5.92
N LEU A 108 -4.13 1.21 -5.08
CA LEU A 108 -4.29 1.91 -3.80
C LEU A 108 -4.25 3.43 -3.93
N ASN A 109 -4.00 3.95 -5.15
CA ASN A 109 -3.73 5.36 -5.41
C ASN A 109 -2.64 5.91 -4.48
N LEU A 110 -1.61 5.10 -4.19
CA LEU A 110 -0.51 5.38 -3.28
C LEU A 110 0.79 5.38 -4.08
N TYR A 111 1.33 6.57 -4.32
CA TYR A 111 2.44 6.77 -5.23
C TYR A 111 3.72 7.25 -4.53
N PRO A 112 4.88 7.12 -5.18
CA PRO A 112 6.09 7.78 -4.73
C PRO A 112 5.94 9.30 -4.68
N LEU A 113 6.78 9.92 -3.84
CA LEU A 113 6.82 11.34 -3.49
C LEU A 113 5.67 11.83 -2.61
N GLU A 114 4.76 10.96 -2.18
CA GLU A 114 3.79 11.31 -1.15
C GLU A 114 4.47 11.55 0.20
N VAL A 115 3.95 12.51 0.97
CA VAL A 115 4.51 12.97 2.24
C VAL A 115 3.47 12.84 3.35
N TYR A 116 3.90 12.33 4.50
CA TYR A 116 3.04 12.03 5.64
C TYR A 116 3.64 12.57 6.93
N THR A 117 2.85 13.35 7.65
CA THR A 117 3.17 14.02 8.91
C THR A 117 2.52 13.34 10.10
N GLY A 118 1.56 12.44 9.86
CA GLY A 118 0.74 11.82 10.90
C GLY A 118 -0.55 12.59 11.19
N ASP A 119 -0.69 13.83 10.71
CA ASP A 119 -1.94 14.59 10.72
C ASP A 119 -2.72 14.37 9.40
N PRO A 120 -3.90 13.74 9.42
CA PRO A 120 -4.68 13.45 8.22
C PRO A 120 -5.07 14.69 7.40
N GLN A 121 -5.26 15.85 8.03
CA GLN A 121 -5.63 17.07 7.31
C GLN A 121 -4.44 17.64 6.54
N ILE A 122 -3.28 17.70 7.19
CA ILE A 122 -2.03 18.14 6.55
C ILE A 122 -1.63 17.15 5.45
N ASP A 123 -1.73 15.84 5.73
CA ASP A 123 -1.39 14.78 4.77
C ASP A 123 -2.28 14.82 3.52
N TYR A 124 -3.58 15.10 3.68
CA TYR A 124 -4.47 15.29 2.54
C TYR A 124 -4.04 16.50 1.69
N ILE A 125 -3.75 17.64 2.32
CA ILE A 125 -3.29 18.84 1.60
C ILE A 125 -1.98 18.54 0.86
N LEU A 126 -1.00 17.90 1.51
CA LEU A 126 0.31 17.59 0.93
C LEU A 126 0.22 16.66 -0.29
N ASN A 127 -0.72 15.70 -0.30
CA ASN A 127 -0.78 14.64 -1.30
C ASN A 127 -1.84 14.86 -2.40
N PHE A 128 -2.78 15.79 -2.20
CA PHE A 128 -3.86 16.05 -3.16
C PHE A 128 -3.96 17.50 -3.64
N SER A 129 -3.25 18.46 -3.01
CA SER A 129 -3.20 19.84 -3.52
C SER A 129 -2.32 19.96 -4.76
N ARG A 130 -2.61 20.95 -5.61
CA ARG A 130 -1.84 21.22 -6.83
C ARG A 130 -0.52 21.91 -6.51
N TYR A 131 0.58 21.38 -7.03
CA TYR A 131 1.92 21.94 -6.89
C TYR A 131 2.27 22.80 -8.11
N GLU A 132 3.08 23.83 -7.89
CA GLU A 132 3.77 24.54 -8.96
C GLU A 132 4.99 23.71 -9.39
N ILE A 133 4.97 23.22 -10.62
CA ILE A 133 5.98 22.29 -11.14
C ILE A 133 6.73 22.93 -12.30
N TYR A 134 8.05 22.95 -12.16
CA TYR A 134 8.97 23.46 -13.16
C TYR A 134 10.25 22.63 -13.19
N THR A 135 10.97 22.73 -14.30
CA THR A 135 12.26 22.07 -14.47
C THR A 135 13.39 23.08 -14.39
N LYS A 136 14.51 22.64 -13.83
CA LYS A 136 15.77 23.37 -13.83
C LYS A 136 16.88 22.36 -14.03
N ASP A 137 17.60 22.47 -15.14
CA ASP A 137 18.64 21.50 -15.53
C ASP A 137 18.08 20.06 -15.53
N ASN A 138 18.69 19.14 -14.77
CA ASN A 138 18.24 17.75 -14.61
C ASN A 138 17.31 17.55 -13.39
N GLN A 139 16.72 18.62 -12.88
CA GLN A 139 15.83 18.58 -11.71
C GLN A 139 14.38 18.91 -12.09
N ILE A 140 13.46 18.14 -11.53
CA ILE A 140 12.05 18.50 -11.44
C ILE A 140 11.83 19.08 -10.04
N ILE A 141 11.34 20.32 -9.98
CA ILE A 141 11.06 21.00 -8.73
C ILE A 141 9.55 21.19 -8.63
N ALA A 142 8.96 20.69 -7.55
CA ALA A 142 7.57 20.86 -7.22
C ALA A 142 7.43 21.62 -5.91
N ARG A 143 6.74 22.76 -5.93
CA ARG A 143 6.55 23.63 -4.76
C ARG A 143 5.07 23.72 -4.40
N LEU A 144 4.77 23.59 -3.12
CA LEU A 144 3.48 23.90 -2.53
C LEU A 144 3.70 24.89 -1.39
N LYS A 145 3.03 26.03 -1.49
CA LYS A 145 3.02 27.06 -0.45
C LYS A 145 1.60 27.28 0.03
N THR A 146 1.41 27.18 1.33
CA THR A 146 0.14 27.48 2.01
C THR A 146 0.34 28.67 2.96
N GLU A 147 -0.70 29.06 3.68
CA GLU A 147 -0.59 30.10 4.71
C GLU A 147 0.29 29.64 5.89
N ASN A 148 0.26 28.35 6.22
CA ASN A 148 0.87 27.80 7.44
C ASN A 148 2.20 27.10 7.20
N PHE A 149 2.43 26.56 6.00
CA PHE A 149 3.63 25.81 5.68
C PHE A 149 4.01 25.90 4.21
N GLU A 150 5.28 25.59 3.94
CA GLU A 150 5.82 25.45 2.60
C GLU A 150 6.58 24.13 2.48
N ILE A 151 6.43 23.47 1.33
CA ILE A 151 7.20 22.29 0.97
C ILE A 151 7.67 22.38 -0.48
N LYS A 152 8.90 21.93 -0.71
CA LYS A 152 9.52 21.85 -2.02
C LYS A 152 10.15 20.47 -2.18
N LYS A 153 9.65 19.73 -3.17
CA LYS A 153 10.16 18.41 -3.56
C LYS A 153 11.08 18.60 -4.77
N ILE A 154 12.33 18.17 -4.63
CA ILE A 154 13.35 18.29 -5.66
C ILE A 154 13.73 16.88 -6.08
N LEU A 155 13.38 16.53 -7.31
CA LEU A 155 13.72 15.24 -7.89
C LEU A 155 14.82 15.44 -8.93
N GLU A 156 16.02 14.96 -8.62
CA GLU A 156 17.19 15.08 -9.50
C GLU A 156 17.47 13.77 -10.23
N TYR A 157 17.61 13.85 -11.55
CA TYR A 157 18.03 12.72 -12.37
C TYR A 157 19.55 12.53 -12.29
N LYS A 158 19.99 11.39 -11.75
CA LYS A 158 21.41 11.02 -11.58
C LYS A 158 21.91 10.02 -12.64
N GLY A 159 21.18 9.85 -13.74
CA GLY A 159 21.53 8.89 -14.80
C GLY A 159 20.86 7.53 -14.59
N ASP A 160 21.17 6.84 -13.49
CA ASP A 160 20.65 5.48 -13.22
C ASP A 160 19.48 5.44 -12.24
N TYR A 161 19.30 6.51 -11.47
CA TYR A 161 18.25 6.63 -10.46
C TYR A 161 17.83 8.09 -10.29
N PHE A 162 16.78 8.32 -9.51
CA PHE A 162 16.37 9.65 -9.09
C PHE A 162 16.68 9.87 -7.62
N SER A 163 17.31 11.00 -7.31
CA SER A 163 17.52 11.46 -5.94
C SER A 163 16.39 12.39 -5.55
N LEU A 164 15.77 12.14 -4.40
CA LEU A 164 14.74 13.02 -3.84
C LEU A 164 15.31 13.78 -2.65
N SER A 165 15.19 15.10 -2.70
CA SER A 165 15.42 15.98 -1.55
C SER A 165 14.15 16.80 -1.27
N ILE A 166 13.83 16.96 0.02
CA ILE A 166 12.65 17.69 0.47
C ILE A 166 13.09 18.84 1.36
N GLU A 167 12.72 20.04 0.96
CA GLU A 167 12.86 21.25 1.76
C GLU A 167 11.49 21.59 2.32
N SER A 168 11.39 21.89 3.61
CA SER A 168 10.12 22.26 4.23
C SER A 168 10.29 23.29 5.34
N SER A 169 9.24 24.07 5.57
CA SER A 169 9.14 25.04 6.65
C SER A 169 7.73 25.04 7.20
N GLY A 170 7.59 25.07 8.53
CA GLY A 170 6.29 25.03 9.20
C GLY A 170 5.60 23.66 9.22
N LEU A 171 6.32 22.59 8.87
CA LEU A 171 5.83 21.21 8.96
C LEU A 171 6.49 20.46 10.14
N PRO A 172 5.75 19.54 10.78
CA PRO A 172 6.34 18.59 11.73
C PRO A 172 7.24 17.57 11.01
N PRO A 173 7.93 16.67 11.75
CA PRO A 173 8.64 15.55 11.15
C PRO A 173 7.76 14.77 10.18
N MET A 174 8.36 14.32 9.08
CA MET A 174 7.63 13.72 7.96
C MET A 174 8.26 12.43 7.47
N PHE A 175 7.40 11.59 6.91
CA PHE A 175 7.72 10.38 6.19
C PHE A 175 7.43 10.59 4.72
N VAL A 176 8.18 9.90 3.87
CA VAL A 176 8.10 10.07 2.43
C VAL A 176 7.97 8.70 1.79
N SER A 177 6.98 8.56 0.91
CA SER A 177 6.83 7.36 0.10
C SER A 177 7.90 7.37 -1.00
N ALA A 178 8.84 6.43 -0.94
CA ALA A 178 9.82 6.20 -2.02
C ALA A 178 9.30 5.25 -3.11
N GLY A 179 8.07 4.77 -2.95
CA GLY A 179 7.46 3.77 -3.82
C GLY A 179 7.65 2.32 -3.35
N MET A 180 6.94 1.41 -4.00
CA MET A 180 7.04 -0.02 -3.76
C MET A 180 8.20 -0.64 -4.57
N ARG A 181 8.72 -1.76 -4.07
CA ARG A 181 9.67 -2.56 -4.86
C ARG A 181 8.87 -3.28 -5.94
N VAL A 182 9.35 -3.18 -7.17
CA VAL A 182 8.82 -3.98 -8.27
C VAL A 182 9.04 -5.46 -7.93
N GLN A 183 7.95 -6.23 -7.83
CA GLN A 183 8.07 -7.69 -7.73
C GLN A 183 8.56 -8.20 -9.08
N GLU A 184 9.74 -8.81 -9.08
CA GLU A 184 10.28 -9.52 -10.24
C GLU A 184 10.12 -11.01 -9.99
N GLU A 185 9.57 -11.75 -10.94
CA GLU A 185 9.82 -13.18 -11.04
C GLU A 185 11.30 -13.34 -11.43
N ASP A 186 12.13 -13.64 -10.42
CA ASP A 186 13.57 -13.98 -10.48
C ASP A 186 14.32 -13.52 -11.75
N PHE A 187 14.82 -12.28 -11.78
CA PHE A 187 15.91 -11.92 -12.70
C PHE A 187 16.87 -10.87 -12.10
N TYR A 188 17.97 -11.39 -11.54
CA TYR A 188 19.25 -10.72 -11.22
C TYR A 188 19.26 -9.55 -10.23
N SER A 189 19.60 -9.90 -8.98
CA SER A 189 20.37 -9.16 -7.97
C SER A 189 20.26 -7.63 -7.96
N HIS A 190 19.64 -7.13 -6.88
CA HIS A 190 19.42 -5.75 -6.43
C HIS A 190 18.04 -5.16 -6.80
N SER A 191 16.99 -5.65 -6.13
CA SER A 191 15.67 -5.05 -6.12
C SER A 191 15.54 -3.99 -5.00
N GLY A 192 15.27 -2.75 -5.38
CA GLY A 192 15.10 -1.61 -4.47
C GLY A 192 14.23 -0.51 -5.12
N PRO A 193 13.73 0.46 -4.34
CA PRO A 193 12.98 1.59 -4.89
C PRO A 193 13.87 2.41 -5.82
N VAL A 194 13.30 2.87 -6.93
CA VAL A 194 14.04 3.63 -7.97
C VAL A 194 14.35 5.07 -7.51
N ILE A 195 13.63 5.53 -6.47
CA ILE A 195 13.84 6.83 -5.84
C ILE A 195 14.61 6.62 -4.54
N LYS A 196 15.76 7.29 -4.43
CA LYS A 196 16.57 7.32 -3.21
C LYS A 196 16.33 8.63 -2.47
N ILE A 197 16.01 8.53 -1.17
CA ILE A 197 15.93 9.70 -0.28
C ILE A 197 17.36 10.13 0.08
N GLY A 198 17.68 11.40 -0.11
CA GLY A 198 19.02 11.98 0.11
C GLY A 198 18.98 13.33 0.78
#